data_AF-A0A2M8NF40-F1
#
_entry.id   AF-A0A2M8NF40-F1
#
_cell.length_a   1.000
_cell.length_b   1.000
_cell.length_c   1.000
_cell.angle_alpha   90.00
_cell.angle_beta   90.00
_cell.angle_gamma   90.00
#
_symmetry.space_group_name_H-M   'P 1'
#
loop_
_entity.id
_entity.type
_entity.pdbx_description
1 polymer ?
#
loop_
_entity_poly.entity_id
_entity_poly.type
_entity_poly.pdbx_seq_one_letter_code
_entity_poly.pdbx_strand_id
1 'polypeptide(L)' 'AKTHLSFSHDPSLKGAPTGFTLPIREVRASIGAGFIYPLCGEITTMPGLPEHPAAEKVDIDENGQIVGLF' A
#
# COMPACT_ATOMS: atom_id res chain seq x y z
N ALA A 1 11.72 1.27 0.51
CA ALA A 1 10.25 1.18 0.40
C ALA A 1 9.67 2.51 0.90
N LYS A 2 8.92 3.19 0.04
CA LYS A 2 8.45 4.58 0.17
C LYS A 2 7.02 4.69 -0.37
N THR A 3 6.36 5.83 -0.18
CA THR A 3 5.06 6.08 -0.82
C THR A 3 5.13 5.90 -2.34
N HIS A 4 4.08 5.29 -2.91
CA HIS A 4 3.95 5.11 -4.36
C HIS A 4 3.41 6.36 -5.07
N LEU A 5 2.90 7.33 -4.31
CA LEU A 5 2.23 8.51 -4.83
C LEU A 5 3.18 9.64 -5.27
N SER A 6 4.46 9.57 -4.87
CA SER A 6 5.48 10.59 -5.17
C SER A 6 6.85 9.95 -5.42
N PHE A 7 7.73 10.64 -6.15
CA PHE A 7 9.16 10.30 -6.18
C PHE A 7 9.86 10.52 -4.84
N SER A 8 9.35 11.44 -4.02
CA SER A 8 9.84 11.70 -2.67
C SER A 8 9.28 10.70 -1.64
N HIS A 9 9.48 11.00 -0.35
CA HIS A 9 8.82 10.30 0.76
C HIS A 9 7.43 10.87 1.09
N ASP A 10 7.11 12.07 0.60
CA ASP A 10 5.86 12.79 0.88
C ASP A 10 4.86 12.59 -0.28
N PRO A 11 3.66 12.03 -0.03
CA PRO A 11 2.64 11.80 -1.05
C PRO A 11 2.05 13.09 -1.65
N SER A 12 2.23 14.25 -1.00
CA SER A 12 1.74 15.55 -1.48
C SER A 12 2.59 16.15 -2.60
N LEU A 13 3.88 15.78 -2.67
CA LEU A 13 4.82 16.31 -3.66
C LEU A 13 4.66 15.59 -5.01
N LYS A 14 3.82 16.14 -5.87
CA LYS A 14 3.53 15.58 -7.21
C LYS A 14 4.51 16.06 -8.28
N GLY A 15 4.54 15.38 -9.41
CA GLY A 15 5.41 15.72 -10.55
C GLY A 15 6.83 15.18 -10.35
N ALA A 16 7.85 16.01 -10.63
CA ALA A 16 9.26 15.66 -10.47
C ALA A 16 9.92 16.54 -9.38
N PRO A 17 9.67 16.27 -8.08
CA PRO A 17 10.29 17.02 -7.00
C PRO A 17 11.81 16.79 -7.01
N THR A 18 12.59 17.83 -6.74
CA THR A 18 14.06 17.80 -6.64
C THR A 18 14.50 18.41 -5.31
N GLY A 19 15.72 18.08 -4.85
CA GLY A 19 16.29 18.67 -3.62
C GLY A 19 15.64 18.21 -2.31
N PHE A 20 14.87 17.12 -2.30
CA PHE A 20 14.25 16.58 -1.09
C PHE A 20 15.21 15.64 -0.34
N THR A 21 15.22 15.72 0.99
CA THR A 21 15.90 14.74 1.83
C THR A 21 15.01 13.51 1.98
N LEU A 22 15.54 12.31 1.75
CA LEU A 22 14.81 11.06 1.96
C LEU A 22 15.09 10.54 3.39
N PRO A 23 14.13 10.64 4.33
CA PRO A 23 14.31 10.09 5.66
C PRO A 23 14.30 8.56 5.59
N ILE A 24 15.29 7.91 6.20
CA ILE A 24 15.33 6.46 6.37
C ILE A 24 15.09 6.17 7.84
N ARG A 25 13.97 5.49 8.17
CA ARG A 25 13.61 5.17 9.55
C ARG A 25 14.25 3.87 10.02
N GLU A 26 14.26 2.86 9.18
CA GLU A 26 14.66 1.51 9.54
C GLU A 26 15.19 0.80 8.29
N VAL A 27 16.08 -0.17 8.47
CA VAL A 27 16.62 -0.97 7.38
C VAL A 27 16.40 -2.43 7.72
N ARG A 28 15.75 -3.17 6.81
CA ARG A 28 15.47 -4.60 6.98
C ARG A 28 16.18 -5.40 5.91
N ALA A 29 16.71 -6.55 6.28
CA ALA A 29 17.38 -7.47 5.37
C ALA A 29 16.45 -8.64 5.03
N SER A 30 16.09 -8.79 3.76
CA SER A 30 15.46 -10.00 3.23
C SER A 30 16.54 -10.95 2.74
N ILE A 31 17.22 -11.60 3.68
CA ILE A 31 18.42 -12.42 3.41
C ILE A 31 18.10 -13.56 2.43
N GLY A 32 16.93 -14.20 2.54
CA GLY A 32 16.50 -15.24 1.62
C GLY A 32 16.22 -14.76 0.18
N ALA A 33 15.86 -13.48 0.01
CA ALA A 33 15.62 -12.88 -1.30
C ALA A 33 16.84 -12.14 -1.86
N GLY A 34 17.92 -12.00 -1.07
CA GLY A 34 19.18 -11.40 -1.50
C GLY A 34 19.21 -9.88 -1.54
N PHE A 35 18.31 -9.18 -0.83
CA PHE A 35 18.30 -7.71 -0.80
C PHE A 35 18.03 -7.11 0.58
N ILE A 36 18.52 -5.88 0.76
CA ILE A 36 18.26 -5.04 1.93
C ILE A 36 17.34 -3.91 1.48
N TYR A 37 16.30 -3.60 2.26
CA TYR A 37 15.35 -2.55 1.92
C TYR A 37 15.23 -1.53 3.07
N PRO A 38 15.57 -0.25 2.81
CA PRO A 38 15.33 0.83 3.76
C PRO A 38 13.85 1.21 3.75
N LEU A 39 13.27 1.42 4.91
CA LEU A 39 11.92 1.92 5.13
C LEU A 39 11.97 3.45 5.24
N CYS A 40 11.40 4.15 4.27
CA CYS A 40 11.43 5.62 4.17
C CYS A 40 10.15 6.30 4.69
N GLY A 41 9.32 5.55 5.42
CA GLY A 41 8.01 5.98 5.88
C GLY A 41 7.24 4.82 6.49
N GLU A 42 5.94 5.03 6.73
CA GLU A 42 5.03 3.96 7.12
C GLU A 42 4.60 3.17 5.90
N ILE A 43 4.70 1.85 6.00
CA ILE A 43 4.26 0.92 4.96
C ILE A 43 3.27 -0.02 5.61
N THR A 44 2.05 0.06 5.13
CA THR A 44 0.95 -0.78 5.58
C THR A 44 1.17 -2.19 5.04
N THR A 45 1.55 -3.13 5.92
CA THR A 45 1.68 -4.55 5.58
C THR A 45 0.39 -5.32 5.76
N MET A 46 -0.58 -4.75 6.49
CA MET A 46 -1.88 -5.34 6.77
C MET A 46 -2.97 -4.29 6.51
N PRO A 47 -3.68 -4.34 5.37
CA PRO A 47 -4.79 -3.44 5.12
C PRO A 47 -5.97 -3.79 6.05
N GLY A 48 -6.60 -2.76 6.63
CA GLY A 48 -7.84 -2.92 7.38
C GLY A 48 -9.07 -2.94 6.47
N LEU A 49 -10.23 -3.28 7.04
CA LEU A 49 -11.52 -3.14 6.38
C LEU A 49 -12.01 -1.68 6.46
N PRO A 50 -12.67 -1.16 5.41
CA PRO A 50 -13.33 0.15 5.46
C PRO A 50 -14.60 0.11 6.33
N GLU A 51 -15.15 1.29 6.65
CA GLU A 51 -16.38 1.43 7.45
C GLU A 51 -17.55 0.60 6.91
N HIS A 52 -17.69 0.53 5.59
CA HIS A 52 -18.61 -0.36 4.89
C HIS A 52 -17.83 -1.37 4.05
N PRO A 53 -17.55 -2.58 4.57
CA PRO A 53 -16.81 -3.59 3.83
C PRO A 53 -17.61 -4.11 2.64
N ALA A 54 -16.93 -4.38 1.52
CA ALA A 54 -17.57 -4.94 0.33
C ALA A 54 -18.34 -6.24 0.62
N ALA A 55 -17.93 -6.98 1.65
CA ALA A 55 -18.60 -8.18 2.14
C ALA A 55 -20.09 -7.98 2.50
N GLU A 56 -20.52 -6.77 2.88
CA GLU A 56 -21.95 -6.48 3.12
C GLU A 56 -22.82 -6.60 1.86
N LYS A 57 -22.21 -6.48 0.67
CA LYS A 57 -22.88 -6.51 -0.63
C LYS A 57 -22.64 -7.81 -1.39
N VAL A 58 -21.75 -8.67 -0.89
CA VAL A 58 -21.45 -9.96 -1.52
C VAL A 58 -22.54 -10.96 -1.15
N ASP A 59 -23.25 -11.45 -2.17
CA ASP A 59 -24.32 -12.43 -2.00
C ASP A 59 -24.40 -13.37 -3.20
N ILE A 60 -25.29 -14.36 -3.15
CA ILE A 60 -25.59 -15.31 -4.22
C ILE A 60 -27.04 -15.10 -4.67
N ASP A 61 -27.24 -14.85 -5.97
CA ASP A 61 -28.58 -14.67 -6.54
C ASP A 61 -29.36 -16.01 -6.68
N GLU A 62 -30.62 -15.92 -7.11
CA GLU A 62 -31.50 -17.08 -7.30
C GLU A 62 -31.00 -18.08 -8.35
N ASN A 63 -30.10 -17.65 -9.24
CA ASN A 63 -29.48 -18.47 -10.28
C ASN A 63 -28.12 -19.05 -9.83
N GLY A 64 -27.72 -18.82 -8.59
CA GLY A 64 -26.43 -19.25 -8.05
C GLY A 64 -25.23 -18.40 -8.48
N GLN A 65 -25.46 -17.18 -9.00
CA GLN A 65 -24.40 -16.24 -9.40
C GLN A 65 -24.00 -15.32 -8.26
N ILE A 66 -22.70 -15.06 -8.14
CA ILE A 66 -22.15 -14.17 -7.12
C ILE A 66 -22.41 -12.72 -7.54
N VAL A 67 -23.03 -11.93 -6.66
CA VAL A 67 -23.24 -10.49 -6.83
C VAL A 67 -22.37 -9.70 -5.84
N GLY A 68 -22.01 -8.46 -6.18
CA GLY A 68 -21.28 -7.54 -5.29
C GLY A 68 -19.78 -7.79 -5.10
N LEU A 69 -19.18 -8.72 -5.86
CA LEU A 69 -17.74 -9.04 -5.82
C LEU A 69 -16.87 -8.10 -6.69
N PHE A 70 -17.47 -7.41 -7.65
CA PHE A 70 -16.84 -6.50 -8.61
C PHE A 70 -17.68 -5.25 -8.84
#